data_AF-A0A6L7S9U3-F1
#
_entry.id   AF-A0A6L7S9U3-F1
#
_cell.length_a   1.000
_cell.length_b   1.000
_cell.length_c   1.000
_cell.angle_alpha   90.00
_cell.angle_beta   90.00
_cell.angle_gamma   90.00
#
_symmetry.space_group_name_H-M   'P 1'
#
loop_
_entity.id
_entity.type
_entity.pdbx_description
1 polymer ?
#
loop_
_entity_poly.entity_id
_entity_poly.type
_entity_poly.pdbx_seq_one_letter_code
_entity_poly.pdbx_strand_id
1 'polypeptide(L)'
;MSAGTVSNVLRRAEAAGLSCWPLPDGLDDEALRKRLYPQRAGRVGGHVEPDWEAIVEEYRAPPGRRRAKLTQRQLWVEYSEEVTAQG
;
A
#
# COMPACT_ATOMS: atom_id res chain seq x y z
N MET A 1 -1.81 -20.35 5.48
CA MET A 1 -2.41 -19.02 5.77
C MET A 1 -1.75 -18.51 7.04
N SER A 2 -1.10 -17.34 7.02
CA SER A 2 -0.38 -16.81 8.19
C SER A 2 -1.36 -16.32 9.27
N ALA A 3 -0.99 -16.43 10.55
CA ALA A 3 -1.82 -16.01 11.69
C ALA A 3 -2.33 -14.56 11.56
N GLY A 4 -1.51 -13.67 10.96
CA GLY A 4 -1.89 -12.27 10.75
C GLY A 4 -3.05 -12.08 9.76
N THR A 5 -3.32 -13.05 8.88
CA THR A 5 -4.44 -12.95 7.92
C THR A 5 -5.78 -13.08 8.65
N VAL A 6 -5.89 -14.03 9.59
CA VAL A 6 -7.12 -14.24 10.37
C VAL A 6 -7.39 -13.03 11.28
N SER A 7 -6.37 -12.54 11.99
CA SER A 7 -6.50 -11.35 12.83
C SER A 7 -6.93 -10.11 12.03
N ASN A 8 -6.44 -9.96 10.80
CA ASN A 8 -6.87 -8.88 9.92
C ASN A 8 -8.33 -8.99 9.49
N VAL A 9 -8.83 -10.20 9.25
CA VAL A 9 -10.24 -10.43 8.91
C VAL A 9 -11.13 -10.14 10.11
N LEU A 10 -10.75 -10.62 11.31
CA LEU A 10 -11.50 -10.34 12.55
C LEU A 10 -11.59 -8.84 12.83
N ARG A 11 -10.49 -8.11 12.68
CA ARG A 11 -10.48 -6.65 12.83
C ARG A 11 -11.39 -5.94 11.82
N ARG A 12 -11.47 -6.44 10.57
CA ARG A 12 -12.41 -5.92 9.57
C ARG A 12 -13.87 -6.22 9.94
N ALA A 13 -14.14 -7.41 10.47
CA ALA A 13 -15.47 -7.78 10.92
C ALA A 13 -15.94 -6.90 12.08
N GLU A 14 -15.08 -6.66 13.07
CA GLU A 14 -15.34 -5.73 14.16
C GLU A 14 -15.61 -4.30 13.66
N ALA A 15 -14.78 -3.80 12.74
CA ALA A 15 -14.98 -2.49 12.12
C ALA A 15 -16.28 -2.39 11.30
N ALA A 16 -16.79 -3.52 10.79
CA ALA A 16 -18.07 -3.62 10.09
C ALA A 16 -19.27 -3.85 11.03
N GLY A 17 -19.06 -3.84 12.35
CA GLY A 17 -20.10 -4.09 13.36
C GLY A 17 -20.52 -5.56 13.46
N LEU A 18 -19.71 -6.49 12.94
CA LEU A 18 -19.96 -7.94 12.92
C LEU A 18 -19.14 -8.66 14.00
N SER A 19 -19.15 -8.12 15.23
CA SER A 19 -18.42 -8.67 16.38
C SER A 19 -19.17 -9.79 17.10
N CYS A 20 -20.47 -9.92 16.89
CA CYS A 20 -21.32 -10.95 17.49
C CYS A 20 -21.63 -12.08 16.50
N TRP A 21 -21.42 -13.30 16.96
CA TRP A 21 -21.83 -14.53 16.27
C TRP A 21 -23.01 -15.14 17.05
N PRO A 22 -24.03 -15.72 16.38
CA PRO A 22 -24.18 -15.89 14.93
C PRO A 22 -24.49 -14.58 14.21
N LEU A 23 -24.13 -14.53 12.92
CA LEU A 23 -24.48 -13.40 12.06
C LEU A 23 -26.01 -13.27 11.95
N PRO A 24 -26.54 -12.06 11.70
CA PRO A 24 -27.97 -11.84 11.54
C PRO A 24 -28.56 -12.68 10.41
N ASP A 25 -29.77 -13.22 10.63
CA ASP A 25 -30.52 -13.94 9.61
C ASP A 25 -30.79 -13.05 8.39
N GLY A 26 -30.54 -13.59 7.20
CA GLY A 26 -30.67 -12.85 5.93
C GLY A 26 -29.42 -12.09 5.48
N LEU A 27 -28.30 -12.19 6.21
CA LEU A 27 -27.00 -11.76 5.68
C LEU A 27 -26.42 -12.86 4.76
N ASP A 28 -26.51 -12.65 3.45
CA ASP A 28 -25.88 -13.52 2.47
C ASP A 28 -24.36 -13.25 2.35
N ASP A 29 -23.66 -14.18 1.69
CA ASP A 29 -22.21 -14.12 1.50
C ASP A 29 -21.76 -12.85 0.74
N GLU A 30 -22.58 -12.36 -0.19
CA GLU A 30 -22.24 -11.20 -1.00
C GLU A 30 -22.37 -9.89 -0.21
N ALA A 31 -23.42 -9.75 0.59
CA ALA A 31 -23.62 -8.65 1.51
C ALA A 31 -22.55 -8.65 2.59
N LEU A 32 -22.17 -9.82 3.12
CA LEU A 32 -21.04 -9.96 4.04
C LEU A 32 -19.73 -9.47 3.39
N ARG A 33 -19.45 -9.92 2.16
CA ARG A 33 -18.25 -9.53 1.41
C ARG A 33 -18.19 -8.02 1.18
N LYS A 34 -19.30 -7.39 0.78
CA LYS A 34 -19.39 -5.94 0.57
C LYS A 34 -19.13 -5.14 1.86
N ARG A 35 -19.59 -5.65 3.00
CA ARG A 35 -19.35 -5.03 4.33
C ARG A 35 -17.89 -5.16 4.77
N LEU A 36 -17.29 -6.34 4.59
CA LEU A 36 -15.90 -6.60 4.99
C LEU A 36 -14.87 -5.96 4.06
N TYR A 37 -15.19 -5.84 2.77
CA TYR A 37 -14.32 -5.34 1.73
C TYR A 37 -15.03 -4.27 0.88
N PRO A 38 -15.36 -3.10 1.48
CA PRO A 38 -15.93 -2.01 0.72
C PRO A 38 -14.95 -1.62 -0.38
N GLN A 39 -15.46 -1.40 -1.59
CA GLN A 39 -14.67 -0.78 -2.66
C GLN A 39 -14.19 0.56 -2.11
N ARG A 40 -12.86 0.76 -2.03
CA ARG A 40 -12.30 2.05 -1.64
C ARG A 40 -12.67 3.07 -2.70
N ALA A 41 -13.76 3.80 -2.47
CA ALA A 41 -14.04 5.03 -3.20
C ALA A 41 -12.94 6.03 -2.86
N GLY A 42 -12.02 6.23 -3.79
CA GLY A 42 -10.96 7.21 -3.64
C GLY A 42 -9.72 6.72 -2.90
N ARG A 43 -8.80 6.12 -3.66
CA ARG A 43 -7.44 6.67 -3.64
C ARG A 43 -7.23 7.36 -5.00
N VAL A 44 -7.89 8.49 -5.18
CA VAL A 44 -7.45 9.51 -6.15
C VAL A 44 -6.49 10.43 -5.40
N GLY A 45 -5.45 9.84 -4.81
CA GLY A 45 -4.26 10.58 -4.42
C GLY A 45 -3.30 10.33 -5.55
N GLY A 46 -3.07 11.33 -6.41
CA GLY A 46 -2.19 11.23 -7.55
C GLY A 46 -0.89 10.57 -7.14
N HIS A 47 -0.72 9.31 -7.54
CA HIS A 47 0.62 8.77 -7.60
C HIS A 47 1.26 9.57 -8.73
N VAL A 48 2.07 10.56 -8.37
CA VAL A 48 2.96 11.16 -9.35
C VAL A 48 3.80 10.00 -9.83
N GLU A 49 3.58 9.61 -11.09
CA GLU A 49 4.37 8.57 -11.72
C GLU A 49 5.82 9.04 -11.64
N PRO A 50 6.71 8.33 -10.92
CA PRO A 50 8.09 8.74 -10.84
C PRO A 50 8.71 8.63 -12.24
N ASP A 51 9.67 9.50 -12.54
CA ASP A 51 10.42 9.41 -13.78
C ASP A 51 11.31 8.17 -13.75
N TRP A 52 10.81 7.08 -14.34
CA TRP A 52 11.50 5.81 -14.40
C TRP A 52 12.74 5.86 -15.28
N GLU A 53 12.79 6.75 -16.28
CA GLU A 53 13.97 6.91 -17.14
C GLU A 53 15.12 7.50 -16.34
N ALA A 54 14.86 8.56 -15.57
CA ALA A 54 15.86 9.17 -14.69
C ALA A 54 16.41 8.18 -13.64
N ILE A 55 15.55 7.38 -13.02
CA ILE A 55 15.96 6.36 -12.03
C ILE A 55 16.82 5.26 -12.68
N VAL A 56 16.49 4.82 -13.89
CA VAL A 56 17.23 3.77 -14.60
C VAL A 56 18.58 4.27 -15.11
N GLU A 57 18.65 5.51 -15.61
CA GLU A 57 19.91 6.13 -16.04
C GLU A 57 20.86 6.34 -14.86
N GLU A 58 20.36 6.84 -13.74
CA GLU A 58 21.16 7.02 -12.53
C GLU A 58 21.67 5.69 -11.96
N TYR A 59 20.88 4.62 -12.05
CA TYR A 59 21.32 3.28 -11.69
C TYR A 59 22.40 2.71 -12.64
N ARG A 60 22.38 3.09 -13.91
CA ARG A 60 23.36 2.64 -14.92
C ARG A 60 24.66 3.47 -14.92
N ALA A 61 24.69 4.60 -14.22
CA ALA A 61 25.86 5.46 -14.18
C ALA A 61 27.08 4.70 -13.61
N PRO A 62 28.27 4.83 -14.24
CA PRO A 62 29.47 4.15 -13.76
C PRO A 62 29.83 4.57 -12.32
N PRO A 63 30.37 3.67 -11.49
CA PRO A 63 30.72 3.96 -10.10
C PRO A 63 31.97 4.84 -10.02
N GLY A 64 31.81 6.12 -10.32
CA GLY A 64 32.85 7.14 -10.33
C GLY A 64 32.62 8.18 -9.25
N ARG A 65 32.98 7.83 -8.01
CA ARG A 65 32.96 8.65 -6.78
C ARG A 65 31.56 8.91 -6.18
N ARG A 66 31.35 8.34 -4.99
CA ARG A 66 30.20 8.46 -4.05
C ARG A 66 28.88 7.71 -4.35
N ARG A 67 28.58 7.28 -5.57
CA ARG A 67 27.28 6.62 -5.89
C ARG A 67 27.33 5.12 -6.24
N ALA A 68 28.44 4.44 -5.95
CA ALA A 68 28.71 3.09 -6.46
C ALA A 68 27.91 1.93 -5.84
N LYS A 69 27.18 2.13 -4.73
CA LYS A 69 26.47 1.05 -4.01
C LYS A 69 25.25 1.57 -3.25
N LEU A 70 24.34 2.28 -3.91
CA LEU A 70 23.05 2.58 -3.30
C LEU A 70 22.04 1.51 -3.74
N THR A 71 21.31 0.96 -2.78
CA THR A 71 20.21 0.04 -3.10
C THR A 71 19.05 0.86 -3.69
N GLN A 72 18.24 0.26 -4.57
CA GLN A 72 17.06 0.92 -5.16
C GLN A 72 16.13 1.56 -4.10
N ARG A 73 16.11 0.98 -2.90
CA ARG A 73 15.40 1.50 -1.74
C ARG A 73 15.94 2.85 -1.24
N GLN A 74 17.25 3.07 -1.30
CA GLN A 74 17.86 4.33 -0.86
C GLN A 74 17.49 5.48 -1.79
N LEU A 75 17.55 5.25 -3.10
CA LEU A 75 17.16 6.22 -4.12
C LEU A 75 15.69 6.62 -3.99
N TRP A 76 14.80 5.66 -3.71
CA TRP A 76 13.39 5.93 -3.50
C TRP A 76 13.10 6.81 -2.26
N VAL A 77 13.87 6.61 -1.17
CA VAL A 77 13.74 7.42 0.05
C VAL A 77 14.18 8.86 -0.23
N GLU A 78 15.34 9.04 -0.85
CA GLU A 78 15.89 10.37 -1.17
C GLU A 78 14.95 11.14 -2.13
N TYR A 79 14.44 10.50 -3.18
CA TYR A 79 13.45 11.11 -4.08
C TYR A 79 12.16 11.52 -3.34
N SER A 80 11.64 10.65 -2.47
CA SER A 80 10.42 10.95 -1.71
C SER A 80 10.60 12.14 -0.76
N GLU A 81 11.78 12.26 -0.14
CA GLU A 81 12.14 13.39 0.74
C GLU A 81 12.28 14.69 -0.05
N GLU A 82 12.92 14.68 -1.23
CA GLU A 82 13.04 15.85 -2.10
C GLU A 82 11.68 16.33 -2.63
N VAL A 83 10.81 15.41 -3.06
CA VAL A 83 9.44 15.73 -3.50
C VAL A 83 8.60 16.31 -2.36
N THR A 84 8.82 15.85 -1.13
CA THR A 84 8.10 16.37 0.05
C THR A 84 8.65 17.72 0.53
N ALA A 85 9.94 18.01 0.28
CA ALA A 85 10.58 19.26 0.66
C ALA A 85 10.39 20.41 -0.34
N GLN A 86 9.97 20.11 -1.58
CA GLN A 86 9.71 21.10 -2.64
C GLN A 86 8.21 21.48 -2.78
N GLY A 87 7.35 21.00 -1.87
CA GLY A 87 5.94 21.39 -1.74
C GLY A 87 5.67 22.14 -0.45
#